data_AF-A0A7V1H3H7-F1
#
_entry.id   AF-A0A7V1H3H7-F1
#
_cell.length_a   1.000
_cell.length_b   1.000
_cell.length_c   1.000
_cell.angle_alpha   90.00
_cell.angle_beta   90.00
_cell.angle_gamma   90.00
#
_symmetry.space_group_name_H-M   'P 1'
#
loop_
_entity.id
_entity.type
_entity.pdbx_description
1 polymer ?
#
loop_
_entity_poly.entity_id
_entity_poly.type
_entity_poly.pdbx_seq_one_letter_code
_entity_poly.pdbx_strand_id
1 'polypeptide(L)'
;MMKLLKRLFAHFRKDEYPDCLKINGRSKLPTTAFKPTDKLYHAYNNEDLDENDDIKLETVRFPDFSCNWNRFSEPIHVRYRKNGLKTDGCYSFTVEIARYKSIATPVHDPDPDEDNSYPNYSHVEIRQLLVGETVHFEPPKKRYSRSKKQKSTRLEYRQNLLSKINYELPPE
;
A
#
# COMPACT_ATOMS: atom_id res chain seq x y z
N MET A 1 -8.13 -22.15 -30.06
CA MET A 1 -9.40 -22.26 -29.32
C MET A 1 -9.23 -22.39 -27.79
N MET A 2 -8.34 -23.23 -27.26
CA MET A 2 -8.15 -23.41 -25.80
C MET A 2 -7.65 -22.18 -25.00
N LYS A 3 -6.92 -21.23 -25.62
CA LYS A 3 -6.44 -20.01 -24.93
C LYS A 3 -7.55 -18.98 -24.63
N LEU A 4 -8.62 -18.96 -25.42
CA LEU A 4 -9.76 -18.06 -25.22
C LEU A 4 -10.66 -18.55 -24.07
N LEU A 5 -10.88 -19.87 -23.98
CA LEU A 5 -11.62 -20.50 -22.88
C LEU A 5 -10.91 -20.40 -21.53
N LYS A 6 -9.57 -20.54 -21.48
CA LYS A 6 -8.80 -20.29 -20.24
C LYS A 6 -8.89 -18.83 -19.76
N ARG A 7 -8.94 -17.85 -20.68
CA ARG A 7 -9.19 -16.44 -20.34
C ARG A 7 -10.62 -16.18 -19.87
N LEU A 8 -11.62 -16.89 -20.42
CA LEU A 8 -12.99 -16.82 -19.92
C LEU A 8 -13.14 -17.43 -18.52
N PHE A 9 -12.53 -18.58 -18.21
CA PHE A 9 -12.63 -19.14 -16.85
C PHE A 9 -11.82 -18.37 -15.79
N ALA A 10 -10.70 -17.74 -16.18
CA ALA A 10 -9.98 -16.81 -15.31
C ALA A 10 -10.81 -15.53 -15.02
N HIS A 11 -11.75 -15.18 -15.89
CA HIS A 11 -12.66 -14.05 -15.72
C HIS A 11 -13.84 -14.34 -14.76
N PHE A 12 -14.15 -15.62 -14.49
CA PHE A 12 -15.30 -16.04 -13.69
C PHE A 12 -14.99 -16.61 -12.30
N ARG A 13 -13.73 -16.54 -11.84
CA ARG A 13 -13.46 -16.47 -10.40
C ARG A 13 -13.17 -15.03 -10.05
N LYS A 14 -14.21 -14.19 -10.09
CA LYS A 14 -14.23 -12.98 -9.26
C LYS A 14 -14.27 -13.49 -7.84
N ASP A 15 -13.11 -13.59 -7.21
CA ASP A 15 -13.05 -13.77 -5.76
C ASP A 15 -13.86 -12.59 -5.19
N GLU A 16 -15.00 -12.89 -4.55
CA GLU A 16 -15.89 -11.85 -4.03
C GLU A 16 -15.12 -10.96 -3.06
N TYR A 17 -15.31 -9.65 -3.16
CA TYR A 17 -14.60 -8.69 -2.33
C TYR A 17 -14.96 -8.91 -0.84
N PRO A 18 -13.99 -9.17 0.05
CA PRO A 18 -14.27 -9.49 1.43
C PRO A 18 -15.08 -8.39 2.13
N ASP A 19 -16.12 -8.77 2.85
CA ASP A 19 -17.00 -7.81 3.55
C ASP A 19 -16.27 -6.94 4.57
N CYS A 20 -15.20 -7.46 5.18
CA CYS A 20 -14.38 -6.75 6.15
C CYS A 20 -13.67 -5.52 5.55
N LEU A 21 -13.47 -5.49 4.23
CA LEU A 21 -12.82 -4.41 3.50
C LEU A 21 -13.81 -3.32 3.03
N LYS A 22 -15.13 -3.52 3.10
CA LYS A 22 -16.12 -2.58 2.54
C LYS A 22 -16.41 -1.39 3.49
N ILE A 23 -16.59 -0.20 2.93
CA ILE A 23 -17.10 0.99 3.66
C ILE A 23 -18.64 0.94 3.72
N ASN A 24 -19.16 0.09 4.62
CA ASN A 24 -20.61 -0.02 4.85
C ASN A 24 -21.12 1.12 5.74
N GLY A 25 -21.21 2.34 5.20
CA GLY A 25 -21.70 3.52 5.94
C GLY A 25 -20.76 4.00 7.06
N ARG A 26 -19.51 3.52 7.07
CA ARG A 26 -18.48 3.92 8.05
C ARG A 26 -17.82 5.23 7.64
N SER A 27 -17.54 6.09 8.60
CA SER A 27 -16.80 7.33 8.35
C SER A 27 -15.31 7.07 8.11
N LYS A 28 -14.70 7.91 7.26
CA LYS A 28 -13.25 7.98 7.11
C LYS A 28 -12.59 8.30 8.45
N LEU A 29 -11.52 7.59 8.78
CA LEU A 29 -10.74 7.88 9.99
C LEU A 29 -9.67 8.95 9.72
N PRO A 30 -9.42 9.86 10.70
CA PRO A 30 -8.38 10.87 10.57
C PRO A 30 -6.97 10.26 10.68
N THR A 31 -5.95 10.97 10.22
CA THR A 31 -4.53 10.58 10.34
C THR A 31 -4.06 10.31 11.78
N THR A 32 -4.72 10.93 12.77
CA THR A 32 -4.47 10.68 14.20
C THR A 32 -4.89 9.29 14.66
N ALA A 33 -5.75 8.59 13.90
CA ALA A 33 -6.23 7.27 14.25
C ALA A 33 -5.16 6.17 14.09
N PHE A 34 -4.12 6.41 13.27
CA PHE A 34 -3.01 5.48 13.06
C PHE A 34 -2.11 5.39 14.30
N LYS A 35 -2.08 4.21 14.93
CA LYS A 35 -1.16 3.90 16.03
C LYS A 35 0.21 3.55 15.46
N PRO A 36 1.32 3.88 16.16
CA PRO A 36 2.67 3.56 15.71
C PRO A 36 2.90 2.07 15.37
N THR A 37 2.25 1.18 16.13
CA THR A 37 2.36 -0.28 15.98
C THR A 37 1.45 -0.89 14.93
N ASP A 38 0.55 -0.10 14.33
CA ASP A 38 -0.30 -0.62 13.25
C ASP A 38 0.58 -1.00 12.06
N LYS A 39 0.26 -2.13 11.42
CA LYS A 39 0.95 -2.60 10.22
C LYS A 39 0.26 -2.10 8.95
N LEU A 40 1.06 -1.79 7.95
CA LEU A 40 0.64 -1.43 6.60
C LEU A 40 1.15 -2.50 5.63
N TYR A 41 0.24 -3.08 4.87
CA TYR A 41 0.51 -4.15 3.91
C TYR A 41 0.71 -3.57 2.52
N HIS A 42 1.81 -3.92 1.88
CA HIS A 42 2.10 -3.59 0.50
C HIS A 42 2.36 -4.86 -0.30
N ALA A 43 1.78 -4.91 -1.49
CA ALA A 43 1.98 -6.03 -2.40
C ALA A 43 3.23 -5.84 -3.24
N TYR A 44 3.83 -6.96 -3.63
CA TYR A 44 4.98 -7.04 -4.53
C TYR A 44 4.81 -8.26 -5.44
N ASN A 45 5.52 -8.32 -6.56
CA ASN A 45 5.56 -9.49 -7.43
C ASN A 45 7.00 -9.96 -7.65
N ASN A 46 7.19 -11.02 -8.46
CA ASN A 46 8.52 -11.55 -8.76
C ASN A 46 9.46 -10.55 -9.47
N GLU A 47 8.91 -9.55 -10.17
CA GLU A 47 9.72 -8.50 -10.81
C GLU A 47 10.28 -7.50 -9.79
N ASP A 48 9.65 -7.40 -8.62
CA ASP A 48 10.07 -6.53 -7.53
C ASP A 48 11.25 -7.11 -6.72
N LEU A 49 11.60 -8.39 -6.93
CA LEU A 49 12.63 -9.13 -6.19
C LEU A 49 13.97 -9.18 -6.94
N ASP A 50 15.07 -9.11 -6.19
CA ASP A 50 16.45 -9.32 -6.67
C ASP A 50 16.81 -10.82 -6.75
N GLU A 51 18.06 -11.14 -7.09
CA GLU A 51 18.54 -12.51 -7.20
C GLU A 51 18.55 -13.31 -5.88
N ASN A 52 18.34 -12.66 -4.73
CA ASN A 52 18.27 -13.27 -3.40
C ASN A 52 16.83 -13.34 -2.86
N ASP A 53 15.83 -13.13 -3.73
CA ASP A 53 14.41 -13.04 -3.37
C ASP A 53 14.09 -11.87 -2.42
N ASP A 54 14.93 -10.81 -2.43
CA ASP A 54 14.72 -9.61 -1.62
C ASP A 54 14.12 -8.44 -2.43
N ILE A 55 13.29 -7.59 -1.80
CA ILE A 55 12.70 -6.42 -2.47
C ILE A 55 13.81 -5.46 -2.92
N LYS A 56 13.85 -5.20 -4.23
CA LYS A 56 14.74 -4.23 -4.86
C LYS A 56 14.56 -2.81 -4.30
N LEU A 57 15.66 -2.12 -4.07
CA LEU A 57 15.64 -0.75 -3.53
C LEU A 57 14.87 0.23 -4.42
N GLU A 58 14.95 0.08 -5.73
CA GLU A 58 14.34 0.96 -6.71
C GLU A 58 12.82 0.77 -6.85
N THR A 59 12.29 -0.40 -6.47
CA THR A 59 10.87 -0.76 -6.62
C THR A 59 10.01 -0.21 -5.48
N VAL A 60 10.62 0.03 -4.30
CA VAL A 60 9.96 0.76 -3.20
C VAL A 60 9.55 2.15 -3.67
N ARG A 61 8.24 2.35 -3.80
CA ARG A 61 7.66 3.62 -4.24
C ARG A 61 7.80 4.66 -3.13
N PHE A 62 8.07 5.90 -3.53
CA PHE A 62 8.15 7.04 -2.64
C PHE A 62 7.75 8.30 -3.40
N PRO A 63 7.07 9.26 -2.77
CA PRO A 63 6.53 9.23 -1.41
C PRO A 63 5.10 8.70 -1.33
N ASP A 64 4.46 8.57 -2.49
CA ASP A 64 3.03 8.30 -2.63
C ASP A 64 2.83 6.85 -3.10
N PHE A 65 2.39 5.98 -2.19
CA PHE A 65 2.01 4.61 -2.53
C PHE A 65 0.94 4.02 -1.63
N SER A 66 0.12 3.18 -2.25
CA SER A 66 -1.03 2.52 -1.64
C SER A 66 -0.62 1.34 -0.77
N CYS A 67 -1.24 1.20 0.38
CA CYS A 67 -1.14 0.05 1.27
C CYS A 67 -2.54 -0.32 1.79
N ASN A 68 -2.65 -1.49 2.43
CA ASN A 68 -3.81 -1.83 3.25
C ASN A 68 -3.45 -1.74 4.74
N TRP A 69 -4.38 -1.30 5.57
CA TRP A 69 -4.17 -1.15 7.01
C TRP A 69 -4.64 -2.38 7.79
N ASN A 70 -3.75 -2.93 8.63
CA ASN A 70 -4.01 -4.16 9.40
C ASN A 70 -5.21 -4.12 10.34
N ARG A 71 -5.72 -2.94 10.69
CA ARG A 71 -6.96 -2.85 11.49
C ARG A 71 -8.19 -3.36 10.76
N PHE A 72 -8.16 -3.28 9.43
CA PHE A 72 -9.32 -3.56 8.58
C PHE A 72 -9.01 -4.56 7.49
N SER A 73 -7.78 -5.08 7.43
CA SER A 73 -7.34 -6.02 6.42
C SER A 73 -6.31 -7.00 6.98
N GLU A 74 -6.09 -8.07 6.23
CA GLU A 74 -5.09 -9.09 6.45
C GLU A 74 -4.14 -9.08 5.25
N PRO A 75 -2.94 -9.69 5.33
CA PRO A 75 -2.03 -9.78 4.19
C PRO A 75 -2.70 -10.32 2.92
N ILE A 76 -3.54 -11.35 3.02
CA ILE A 76 -4.21 -11.92 1.84
C ILE A 76 -5.15 -10.92 1.14
N HIS A 77 -5.63 -9.91 1.86
CA HIS A 77 -6.53 -8.90 1.33
C HIS A 77 -5.86 -7.95 0.33
N VAL A 78 -4.51 -7.88 0.27
CA VAL A 78 -3.84 -7.04 -0.75
C VAL A 78 -4.10 -7.53 -2.17
N ARG A 79 -4.45 -8.80 -2.38
CA ARG A 79 -4.79 -9.36 -3.70
C ARG A 79 -6.10 -8.81 -4.26
N TYR A 80 -6.96 -8.26 -3.41
CA TYR A 80 -8.26 -7.71 -3.82
C TYR A 80 -8.18 -6.23 -4.20
N ARG A 81 -7.03 -5.56 -4.05
CA ARG A 81 -6.85 -4.17 -4.53
C ARG A 81 -7.07 -4.10 -6.05
N LYS A 82 -7.43 -2.93 -6.60
CA LYS A 82 -7.70 -2.73 -8.03
C LYS A 82 -6.61 -3.29 -8.98
N ASN A 83 -5.35 -3.26 -8.54
CA ASN A 83 -4.19 -3.76 -9.31
C ASN A 83 -3.55 -5.01 -8.68
N GLY A 84 -4.30 -5.75 -7.84
CA GLY A 84 -3.83 -6.97 -7.22
C GLY A 84 -3.84 -8.13 -8.21
N LEU A 85 -2.82 -9.00 -8.13
CA LEU A 85 -2.72 -10.23 -8.90
C LEU A 85 -2.63 -11.44 -7.96
N LYS A 86 -2.95 -12.64 -8.48
CA LYS A 86 -2.79 -13.89 -7.74
C LYS A 86 -1.33 -14.18 -7.40
N THR A 87 -0.44 -13.74 -8.28
CA THR A 87 1.03 -13.84 -8.16
C THR A 87 1.62 -12.74 -7.28
N ASP A 88 0.82 -11.84 -6.70
CA ASP A 88 1.34 -10.84 -5.77
C ASP A 88 1.61 -11.48 -4.41
N GLY A 89 2.82 -11.27 -3.90
CA GLY A 89 3.18 -11.43 -2.49
C GLY A 89 2.76 -10.22 -1.66
N CYS A 90 3.08 -10.23 -0.36
CA CYS A 90 2.79 -9.16 0.58
C CYS A 90 3.93 -8.99 1.58
N TYR A 91 4.44 -7.77 1.73
CA TYR A 91 5.27 -7.39 2.87
C TYR A 91 4.54 -6.35 3.72
N SER A 92 4.98 -6.19 4.96
CA SER A 92 4.44 -5.19 5.88
C SER A 92 5.53 -4.38 6.56
N PHE A 93 5.15 -3.21 7.04
CA PHE A 93 5.93 -2.39 7.94
C PHE A 93 4.98 -1.58 8.83
N THR A 94 5.48 -1.08 9.96
CA THR A 94 4.64 -0.33 10.90
C THR A 94 4.45 1.12 10.48
N VAL A 95 3.39 1.77 11.00
CA VAL A 95 3.17 3.21 10.85
C VAL A 95 4.36 4.03 11.35
N GLU A 96 5.02 3.58 12.43
CA GLU A 96 6.25 4.20 12.91
C GLU A 96 7.36 4.22 11.85
N ILE A 97 7.58 3.09 11.17
CA ILE A 97 8.55 2.99 10.07
C ILE A 97 8.11 3.89 8.90
N ALA A 98 6.82 3.92 8.58
CA ALA A 98 6.26 4.76 7.52
C ALA A 98 6.50 6.27 7.78
N ARG A 99 6.42 6.70 9.04
CA ARG A 99 6.60 8.09 9.49
C ARG A 99 8.08 8.50 9.66
N TYR A 100 9.02 7.72 9.12
CA TYR A 100 10.46 7.96 9.20
C TYR A 100 10.83 9.45 9.10
N LYS A 101 11.47 10.00 10.15
CA LYS A 101 11.90 11.42 10.22
C LYS A 101 10.81 12.43 9.83
N SER A 102 9.53 12.09 10.03
CA SER A 102 8.37 12.91 9.63
C SER A 102 8.35 13.29 8.15
N ILE A 103 8.89 12.45 7.25
CA ILE A 103 8.93 12.77 5.81
C ILE A 103 7.69 12.30 5.05
N ALA A 104 6.91 11.40 5.66
CA ALA A 104 5.67 10.90 5.11
C ALA A 104 4.70 10.52 6.25
N THR A 105 3.41 10.46 5.93
CA THR A 105 2.41 9.90 6.84
C THR A 105 1.40 9.04 6.08
N PRO A 106 0.94 7.92 6.66
CA PRO A 106 -0.23 7.21 6.16
C PRO A 106 -1.46 8.11 6.30
N VAL A 107 -2.32 8.08 5.29
CA VAL A 107 -3.63 8.71 5.28
C VAL A 107 -4.65 7.72 4.75
N HIS A 108 -5.84 7.74 5.33
CA HIS A 108 -6.94 6.97 4.78
C HIS A 108 -7.29 7.56 3.40
N ASP A 109 -7.44 6.71 2.40
CA ASP A 109 -7.90 7.13 1.07
C ASP A 109 -8.92 6.11 0.60
N PRO A 110 -10.21 6.31 0.89
CA PRO A 110 -11.22 5.38 0.43
C PRO A 110 -11.25 5.49 -1.09
N ASP A 111 -10.62 4.55 -1.78
CA ASP A 111 -10.67 4.49 -3.25
C ASP A 111 -12.13 4.28 -3.63
N PRO A 112 -12.80 5.22 -4.31
CA PRO A 112 -14.04 4.90 -4.97
C PRO A 112 -13.66 4.03 -6.16
N ASP A 113 -13.94 2.72 -6.10
CA ASP A 113 -13.90 1.88 -7.29
C ASP A 113 -14.66 2.60 -8.41
N GLU A 114 -14.17 2.51 -9.65
CA GLU A 114 -14.76 3.21 -10.81
C GLU A 114 -16.24 2.81 -11.04
N ASP A 115 -16.64 1.64 -10.56
CA ASP A 115 -18.02 1.15 -10.60
C ASP A 115 -18.86 1.56 -9.38
N ASN A 116 -18.29 2.32 -8.43
CA ASN A 116 -18.92 2.82 -7.20
C ASN A 116 -19.66 1.77 -6.35
N SER A 117 -19.40 0.47 -6.59
CA SER A 117 -20.19 -0.56 -5.93
C SER A 117 -19.87 -0.62 -4.44
N TYR A 118 -18.58 -0.61 -4.04
CA TYR A 118 -18.16 -0.56 -2.63
C TYR A 118 -16.73 0.02 -2.46
N PRO A 119 -16.52 1.14 -1.75
CA PRO A 119 -15.17 1.64 -1.50
C PRO A 119 -14.43 0.79 -0.45
N ASN A 120 -13.09 0.75 -0.53
CA ASN A 120 -12.21 -0.03 0.35
C ASN A 120 -11.87 0.75 1.65
N TYR A 121 -12.34 0.25 2.80
CA TYR A 121 -12.10 0.83 4.11
C TYR A 121 -10.69 0.61 4.63
N SER A 122 -9.99 -0.41 4.14
CA SER A 122 -8.63 -0.70 4.55
C SER A 122 -7.58 0.07 3.75
N HIS A 123 -7.97 0.70 2.63
CA HIS A 123 -7.04 1.38 1.73
C HIS A 123 -6.47 2.63 2.38
N VAL A 124 -5.14 2.73 2.34
CA VAL A 124 -4.40 3.87 2.84
C VAL A 124 -3.33 4.26 1.84
N GLU A 125 -3.07 5.55 1.73
CA GLU A 125 -1.93 6.07 0.98
C GLU A 125 -0.89 6.54 1.97
N ILE A 126 0.37 6.17 1.77
CA ILE A 126 1.47 6.86 2.42
C ILE A 126 1.76 8.07 1.57
N ARG A 127 1.78 9.28 2.16
CA ARG A 127 1.96 10.54 1.41
C ARG A 127 3.07 11.39 2.00
N GLN A 128 3.75 12.15 1.14
CA GLN A 128 4.84 13.05 1.56
C GLN A 128 4.36 14.17 2.48
N LEU A 129 5.17 14.46 3.50
CA LEU A 129 5.10 15.69 4.29
C LEU A 129 6.14 16.70 3.80
N LEU A 130 5.75 17.97 3.71
CA LEU A 130 6.65 19.09 3.49
C LEU A 130 7.32 19.51 4.81
N VAL A 131 8.42 20.24 4.68
CA VAL A 131 9.13 20.78 5.85
C VAL A 131 8.19 21.67 6.66
N GLY A 132 8.07 21.37 7.96
CA GLY A 132 7.20 22.07 8.90
C GLY A 132 5.78 21.49 9.02
N GLU A 133 5.39 20.53 8.18
CA GLU A 133 4.11 19.82 8.35
C GLU A 133 4.20 18.79 9.48
N THR A 134 3.07 18.61 10.18
CA THR A 134 2.98 17.64 11.28
C THR A 134 2.62 16.26 10.75
N VAL A 135 3.01 15.19 11.46
CA VAL A 135 2.68 13.79 11.07
C VAL A 135 1.18 13.44 11.15
N HIS A 136 0.36 14.35 11.68
CA HIS A 136 -1.09 14.19 11.75
C HIS A 136 -1.83 15.05 10.74
N PHE A 137 -1.11 15.87 9.98
CA PHE A 137 -1.65 16.56 8.83
C PHE A 137 -2.00 15.53 7.75
N GLU A 138 -3.13 15.70 7.06
CA GLU A 138 -3.49 14.88 5.91
C GLU A 138 -2.96 15.55 4.63
N PRO A 139 -1.83 15.09 4.03
CA PRO A 139 -1.27 15.76 2.88
C PRO A 139 -2.16 15.55 1.65
N PRO A 140 -2.27 16.54 0.73
CA PRO A 140 -3.01 16.41 -0.51
C PRO A 140 -2.43 15.29 -1.39
N LYS A 141 -3.29 14.71 -2.25
CA LYS A 141 -2.91 13.67 -3.23
C LYS A 141 -1.85 14.20 -4.21
N LYS A 142 -0.98 13.29 -4.70
CA LYS A 142 -0.04 13.53 -5.82
C LYS A 142 0.88 14.73 -5.59
N ARG A 143 1.43 14.85 -4.38
CA ARG A 143 2.30 15.98 -4.03
C ARG A 143 3.74 15.63 -4.37
N TYR A 144 4.27 16.25 -5.42
CA TYR A 144 5.65 16.06 -5.84
C TYR A 144 6.48 17.33 -5.65
N SER A 145 7.46 17.31 -4.74
CA SER A 145 8.62 18.21 -4.87
C SER A 145 9.54 17.69 -5.98
N ARG A 146 10.38 18.54 -6.58
CA ARG A 146 11.38 18.15 -7.61
C ARG A 146 12.84 18.43 -7.19
N SER A 147 13.09 18.65 -5.90
CA SER A 147 14.40 19.13 -5.43
C SER A 147 15.48 18.03 -5.32
N LYS A 148 16.77 18.37 -5.48
CA LYS A 148 17.90 17.42 -5.28
C LYS A 148 17.91 16.81 -3.88
N LYS A 149 17.56 17.58 -2.85
CA LYS A 149 17.43 17.14 -1.45
C LYS A 149 16.50 15.93 -1.32
N GLN A 150 15.45 15.87 -2.14
CA GLN A 150 14.49 14.77 -2.18
C GLN A 150 15.09 13.45 -2.67
N LYS A 151 16.11 13.46 -3.54
CA LYS A 151 16.73 12.21 -4.02
C LYS A 151 17.43 11.47 -2.89
N SER A 152 18.19 12.20 -2.06
CA SER A 152 18.84 11.64 -0.88
C SER A 152 17.82 11.18 0.16
N THR A 153 16.80 12.01 0.46
CA THR A 153 15.71 11.62 1.37
C THR A 153 14.94 10.39 0.90
N ARG A 154 14.69 10.27 -0.41
CA ARG A 154 14.03 9.10 -1.01
C ARG A 154 14.87 7.85 -0.85
N LEU A 155 16.18 7.92 -1.12
CA LEU A 155 17.08 6.79 -0.94
C LEU A 155 17.10 6.33 0.52
N GLU A 156 17.26 7.27 1.44
CA GLU A 156 17.29 7.00 2.88
C GLU A 156 15.98 6.38 3.37
N TYR A 157 14.83 6.87 2.89
CA TYR A 157 13.53 6.28 3.21
C TYR A 157 13.41 4.83 2.76
N ARG A 158 13.82 4.55 1.52
CA ARG A 158 13.76 3.20 0.94
C ARG A 158 14.63 2.23 1.74
N GLN A 159 15.86 2.64 2.08
CA GLN A 159 16.75 1.86 2.94
C GLN A 159 16.15 1.61 4.33
N ASN A 160 15.53 2.64 4.93
CA ASN A 160 14.84 2.49 6.22
C ASN A 160 13.66 1.51 6.15
N LEU A 161 12.86 1.55 5.08
CA LEU A 161 11.77 0.60 4.88
C LEU A 161 12.33 -0.81 4.76
N LEU A 162 13.22 -1.05 3.80
CA LEU A 162 13.71 -2.40 3.48
C LEU A 162 14.43 -3.08 4.64
N SER A 163 15.21 -2.33 5.42
CA SER A 163 15.85 -2.88 6.62
C SER A 163 14.87 -3.30 7.72
N LYS A 164 13.57 -3.00 7.58
CA LYS A 164 12.54 -3.20 8.61
C LYS A 164 11.23 -3.76 8.06
N ILE A 165 11.18 -4.20 6.80
CA ILE A 165 10.00 -4.88 6.27
C ILE A 165 9.90 -6.27 6.89
N ASN A 166 8.67 -6.79 6.92
CA ASN A 166 8.38 -8.17 7.25
C ASN A 166 7.65 -8.80 6.07
N TYR A 167 8.19 -9.85 5.47
CA TYR A 167 7.48 -10.62 4.45
C TYR A 167 6.34 -11.39 5.13
N GLU A 168 5.10 -11.13 4.69
CA GLU A 168 3.90 -11.76 5.24
C GLU A 168 3.43 -12.92 4.36
N LEU A 169 3.58 -12.78 3.04
CA LEU A 169 3.19 -13.80 2.04
C LEU A 169 4.16 -13.77 0.85
N PRO A 170 4.66 -14.92 0.38
CA PRO A 170 5.39 -14.99 -0.89
C PRO A 170 4.44 -14.83 -2.09
N PRO A 171 4.97 -14.43 -3.25
CA PRO A 171 4.24 -14.48 -4.51
C PRO A 171 3.95 -15.93 -4.91
N GLU A 172 2.77 -16.19 -5.50
CA GLU A 172 2.38 -17.51 -6.05
C GLU A 172 2.98 -17.78 -7.44
#